data_AF-A0A4Z0EEH3-F1
#
_entry.id   AF-A0A4Z0EEH3-F1
#
_cell.length_a   1.000
_cell.length_b   1.000
_cell.length_c   1.000
_cell.angle_alpha   90.00
_cell.angle_beta   90.00
_cell.angle_gamma   90.00
#
_symmetry.space_group_name_H-M   'P 1'
#
loop_
_entity.id
_entity.type
_entity.pdbx_description
1 polymer ?
#
loop_
_entity_poly.entity_id
_entity_poly.type
_entity_poly.pdbx_seq_one_letter_code
_entity_poly.pdbx_strand_id
1 'polypeptide(L)'
;MRRVLLASLTTLAVLAALPARAESPEGVRHAAWQACLDEAFAEQIRTTSRSFAATKAVSTCRDREEAYLGVLAGSPLLDGEDVTRIRPALVARARDRLMGERRFSAL
;
A
#
# COMPACT_ATOMS: atom_id res chain seq x y z
N MET A 1 -22.83 -56.88 -0.33
CA MET A 1 -22.38 -55.92 0.70
C MET A 1 -21.78 -54.72 -0.03
N ARG A 2 -22.50 -53.59 -0.07
CA ARG A 2 -22.24 -52.46 -0.98
C ARG A 2 -22.05 -51.21 -0.13
N ARG A 3 -20.81 -50.95 0.30
CA ARG A 3 -20.41 -49.74 1.04
C ARG A 3 -18.94 -49.42 0.79
N VAL A 4 -18.63 -48.94 -0.41
CA VAL A 4 -17.39 -48.18 -0.66
C VAL A 4 -17.73 -47.14 -1.71
N LEU A 5 -17.14 -45.95 -1.59
CA LEU A 5 -17.20 -44.80 -2.50
C LEU A 5 -18.24 -43.71 -2.18
N LEU A 6 -18.13 -43.09 -1.00
CA LEU A 6 -18.74 -41.77 -0.73
C LEU A 6 -17.84 -40.92 0.21
N ALA A 7 -16.52 -40.96 0.02
CA ALA A 7 -15.57 -40.31 0.95
C ALA A 7 -14.56 -39.38 0.24
N SER A 8 -14.90 -38.77 -0.90
CA SER A 8 -13.90 -38.02 -1.68
C SER A 8 -14.44 -36.82 -2.45
N LEU A 9 -15.52 -36.16 -2.01
CA LEU A 9 -16.12 -35.03 -2.76
C LEU A 9 -16.42 -33.77 -1.94
N THR A 10 -15.85 -33.61 -0.75
CA THR A 10 -16.14 -32.45 0.13
C THR A 10 -14.88 -31.69 0.56
N THR A 11 -13.99 -31.37 -0.37
CA THR A 11 -12.82 -30.48 -0.11
C THR A 11 -12.56 -29.47 -1.23
N LEU A 12 -13.61 -29.04 -1.96
CA LEU A 12 -13.45 -28.07 -3.05
C LEU A 12 -14.64 -27.09 -3.13
N ALA A 13 -14.87 -26.29 -2.09
CA ALA A 13 -15.90 -25.24 -2.16
C ALA A 13 -15.71 -24.04 -1.20
N VAL A 14 -14.49 -23.77 -0.69
CA VAL A 14 -14.26 -22.61 0.21
C VAL A 14 -13.04 -21.78 -0.24
N LEU A 15 -13.00 -21.38 -1.51
CA LEU A 15 -11.96 -20.48 -2.05
C LEU A 15 -12.50 -19.28 -2.83
N ALA A 16 -13.82 -19.04 -2.83
CA ALA A 16 -14.44 -18.01 -3.68
C ALA A 16 -15.27 -16.97 -2.91
N ALA A 17 -14.84 -16.57 -1.72
CA ALA A 17 -15.41 -15.43 -1.00
C ALA A 17 -14.32 -14.46 -0.51
N LEU A 18 -13.35 -14.17 -1.37
CA LEU A 18 -12.62 -12.91 -1.25
C LEU A 18 -13.62 -11.82 -1.66
N PRO A 19 -13.99 -10.87 -0.79
CA PRO A 19 -14.82 -9.76 -1.22
C PRO A 19 -14.07 -9.09 -2.36
N ALA A 20 -14.66 -9.08 -3.56
CA ALA A 20 -14.25 -8.22 -4.64
C ALA A 20 -14.50 -6.78 -4.14
N ARG A 21 -13.56 -6.25 -3.38
CA ARG A 21 -13.52 -4.83 -3.05
C ARG A 21 -13.46 -4.14 -4.39
N ALA A 22 -14.52 -3.42 -4.75
CA ALA A 22 -14.45 -2.50 -5.86
C ALA A 22 -13.21 -1.62 -5.61
N GLU A 23 -12.19 -1.78 -6.46
CA GLU A 23 -10.96 -1.03 -6.34
C GLU A 23 -11.30 0.44 -6.51
N SER A 24 -11.24 1.20 -5.42
CA SER A 24 -11.48 2.63 -5.49
C SER A 24 -10.31 3.28 -6.23
N PRO A 25 -10.53 4.37 -6.99
CA PRO A 25 -9.45 5.09 -7.64
C PRO A 25 -8.36 5.52 -6.65
N GLU A 26 -8.71 5.87 -5.40
CA GLU A 26 -7.73 6.17 -4.35
C GLU A 26 -6.89 4.93 -4.02
N GLY A 27 -7.53 3.76 -3.86
CA GLY A 27 -6.86 2.50 -3.54
C GLY A 27 -5.85 2.09 -4.60
N VAL A 28 -6.19 2.20 -5.89
CA VAL A 28 -5.29 1.89 -7.00
C VAL A 28 -4.08 2.84 -7.01
N ARG A 29 -4.31 4.14 -6.85
CA ARG A 29 -3.21 5.12 -6.83
C ARG A 29 -2.33 4.98 -5.59
N HIS A 30 -2.94 4.68 -4.44
CA HIS A 30 -2.20 4.40 -3.21
C HIS A 30 -1.31 3.17 -3.38
N ALA A 31 -1.85 2.07 -3.92
CA ALA A 31 -1.09 0.85 -4.19
C ALA A 31 0.07 1.09 -5.17
N ALA A 32 -0.16 1.84 -6.25
CA ALA A 32 0.88 2.19 -7.21
C ALA A 32 2.00 3.05 -6.58
N TRP A 33 1.64 3.96 -5.68
CA TRP A 33 2.62 4.73 -4.92
C TRP A 33 3.41 3.86 -3.93
N GLN A 34 2.75 2.96 -3.19
CA GLN A 34 3.43 2.03 -2.29
C GLN A 34 4.38 1.08 -3.03
N ALA A 35 3.97 0.52 -4.17
CA ALA A 35 4.81 -0.33 -5.01
C ALA A 35 6.07 0.43 -5.48
N CYS A 36 5.92 1.68 -5.91
CA CYS A 36 7.05 2.53 -6.26
C CYS A 36 8.06 2.68 -5.12
N LEU A 37 7.56 2.97 -3.92
CA LEU A 37 8.41 3.17 -2.75
C LEU A 37 9.20 1.90 -2.43
N ASP A 38 8.54 0.75 -2.48
CA ASP A 38 9.16 -0.55 -2.19
C ASP A 38 10.23 -0.91 -3.24
N GLU A 39 9.92 -0.71 -4.54
CA GLU A 39 10.86 -0.92 -5.65
C GLU A 39 12.07 0.00 -5.56
N ALA A 40 11.85 1.31 -5.41
CA ALA A 40 12.93 2.30 -5.32
C ALA A 40 13.79 2.11 -4.08
N PHE A 41 13.19 1.73 -2.95
CA PHE A 41 13.93 1.41 -1.73
C PHE A 41 14.77 0.14 -1.90
N ALA A 42 14.19 -0.93 -2.45
CA ALA A 42 14.88 -2.19 -2.71
C ALA A 42 16.05 -2.03 -3.69
N GLU A 43 15.97 -1.05 -4.60
CA GLU A 43 17.09 -0.66 -5.47
C GLU A 43 18.23 -0.02 -4.67
N GLN A 44 17.92 1.01 -3.88
CA GLN A 44 18.92 1.83 -3.20
C GLN A 44 19.57 1.14 -1.99
N ILE A 45 18.82 0.31 -1.27
CA ILE A 45 19.28 -0.31 -0.02
C ILE A 45 20.45 -1.28 -0.23
N ARG A 46 20.68 -1.74 -1.47
CA ARG A 46 21.77 -2.66 -1.80
C ARG A 46 23.15 -2.00 -1.75
N THR A 47 23.22 -0.68 -1.88
CA THR A 47 24.48 0.07 -2.03
C THR A 47 24.59 1.29 -1.11
N THR A 48 23.54 1.61 -0.35
CA THR A 48 23.48 2.83 0.48
C THR A 48 22.94 2.55 1.88
N SER A 49 22.98 3.54 2.76
CA SER A 49 22.37 3.43 4.08
C SER A 49 20.84 3.39 3.98
N ARG A 50 20.18 2.80 5.00
CA ARG A 50 18.72 2.73 5.05
C ARG A 50 18.03 4.09 5.04
N SER A 51 18.56 5.06 5.78
CA SER A 51 18.02 6.42 5.82
C SER A 51 18.12 7.12 4.47
N PHE A 52 19.24 6.92 3.76
CA PHE A 52 19.42 7.43 2.41
C PHE A 52 18.45 6.76 1.43
N ALA A 53 18.37 5.43 1.43
CA ALA A 53 17.45 4.67 0.57
C ALA A 53 15.99 5.09 0.77
N ALA A 54 15.54 5.27 2.02
CA ALA A 54 14.19 5.72 2.33
C ALA A 54 13.91 7.14 1.83
N THR A 55 14.84 8.07 2.07
CA THR A 55 14.73 9.45 1.56
C THR A 55 14.71 9.48 0.04
N LYS A 56 15.59 8.68 -0.60
CA LYS A 56 15.69 8.61 -2.05
C LYS A 56 14.41 8.03 -2.66
N ALA A 57 13.88 6.94 -2.11
CA ALA A 57 12.63 6.33 -2.57
C ALA A 57 11.46 7.31 -2.57
N VAL A 58 11.28 8.07 -1.48
CA VAL A 58 10.26 9.12 -1.40
C VAL A 58 10.45 10.16 -2.51
N SER A 59 11.67 10.66 -2.71
CA SER A 59 11.93 11.66 -3.74
C SER A 59 11.74 11.12 -5.17
N THR A 60 12.09 9.85 -5.41
CA THR A 60 11.95 9.17 -6.71
C THR A 60 10.48 8.95 -7.06
N CYS A 61 9.61 8.72 -6.06
CA CYS A 61 8.22 8.35 -6.27
C CYS A 61 7.23 9.52 -6.20
N ARG A 62 7.72 10.76 -6.32
CA ARG A 62 6.93 11.99 -6.17
C ARG A 62 5.76 12.09 -7.16
N ASP A 63 5.95 11.72 -8.43
CA ASP A 63 4.86 11.80 -9.42
C ASP A 63 3.69 10.86 -9.07
N ARG A 64 3.99 9.68 -8.50
CA ARG A 64 2.94 8.74 -8.05
C ARG A 64 2.27 9.20 -6.75
N GLU A 65 3.01 9.87 -5.87
CA GLU A 65 2.46 10.55 -4.71
C GLU A 65 1.46 11.64 -5.14
N GLU A 66 1.88 12.54 -6.04
CA GLU A 66 1.05 13.64 -6.54
C GLU A 66 -0.22 13.11 -7.22
N ALA A 67 -0.12 12.02 -7.98
CA ALA A 67 -1.28 11.36 -8.57
C ALA A 67 -2.25 10.76 -7.54
N TYR A 68 -1.75 10.19 -6.44
CA TYR A 68 -2.58 9.71 -5.34
C TYR A 68 -3.27 10.87 -4.61
N LEU A 69 -2.51 11.90 -4.28
CA LEU A 69 -3.03 13.10 -3.61
C LEU A 69 -4.04 13.86 -4.47
N GLY A 70 -3.88 13.87 -5.79
CA GLY A 70 -4.83 14.46 -6.72
C GLY A 70 -6.20 13.78 -6.70
N VAL A 71 -6.24 12.44 -6.55
CA VAL A 71 -7.52 11.73 -6.39
C VAL A 71 -8.13 12.01 -5.02
N LEU A 72 -7.33 12.08 -3.95
CA LEU A 72 -7.82 12.46 -2.62
C LEU A 72 -8.44 13.85 -2.59
N ALA A 73 -7.83 14.83 -3.25
CA ALA A 73 -8.35 16.20 -3.33
C ALA A 73 -9.66 16.32 -4.14
N GLY A 74 -9.97 15.31 -4.96
CA GLY A 74 -11.25 15.20 -5.67
C GLY A 74 -12.33 14.50 -4.85
N SER A 75 -12.00 14.00 -3.65
CA SER A 75 -12.94 13.34 -2.75
C SER A 75 -13.80 14.37 -1.99
N PRO A 76 -15.09 14.10 -1.71
CA PRO A 76 -15.92 14.99 -0.89
C PRO A 76 -15.41 15.19 0.55
N LEU A 77 -14.47 14.35 1.00
CA LEU A 77 -13.96 14.35 2.38
C LEU A 77 -12.72 15.21 2.59
N LEU A 78 -11.96 15.50 1.53
CA LEU A 78 -10.69 16.21 1.60
C LEU A 78 -10.60 17.17 0.43
N ASP A 79 -10.31 18.44 0.70
CA ASP A 79 -10.00 19.41 -0.34
C ASP A 79 -8.47 19.52 -0.59
N GLY A 80 -8.09 20.38 -1.54
CA GLY A 80 -6.68 20.58 -1.88
C GLY A 80 -5.83 21.18 -0.75
N GLU A 81 -6.43 21.96 0.16
CA GLU A 81 -5.74 22.52 1.31
C GLU A 81 -5.48 21.44 2.36
N ASP A 82 -6.49 20.61 2.66
CA ASP A 82 -6.36 19.46 3.54
C ASP A 82 -5.28 18.52 3.04
N VAL A 83 -5.28 18.20 1.74
CA VAL A 83 -4.24 17.40 1.10
C VAL A 83 -2.85 18.01 1.26
N THR A 84 -2.73 19.33 1.08
CA THR A 84 -1.45 20.05 1.27
C THR A 84 -0.97 19.98 2.72
N ARG A 85 -1.89 20.05 3.68
CA ARG A 85 -1.63 19.96 5.12
C ARG A 85 -1.19 18.57 5.56
N ILE A 86 -1.82 17.51 5.04
CA ILE A 86 -1.50 16.12 5.44
C ILE A 86 -0.25 15.57 4.73
N ARG A 87 0.12 16.10 3.55
CA ARG A 87 1.22 15.58 2.74
C ARG A 87 2.54 15.37 3.51
N PRO A 88 3.05 16.33 4.31
CA PRO A 88 4.28 16.13 5.05
C PRO A 88 4.22 14.95 6.04
N ALA A 89 3.10 14.77 6.72
CA ALA A 89 2.90 13.67 7.66
C ALA A 89 2.77 12.32 6.94
N LEU A 90 2.09 12.31 5.78
CA LEU A 90 1.97 11.14 4.92
C LEU A 90 3.35 10.67 4.42
N VAL A 91 4.17 11.61 3.92
CA VAL A 91 5.53 11.34 3.46
C VAL A 91 6.43 10.85 4.59
N ALA A 92 6.36 11.49 5.77
CA ALA A 92 7.10 11.04 6.94
C ALA A 92 6.74 9.60 7.31
N ARG A 93 5.44 9.27 7.37
CA ARG A 93 4.97 7.91 7.68
C ARG A 93 5.45 6.88 6.65
N ALA A 94 5.43 7.23 5.36
CA ALA A 94 5.94 6.36 4.31
C ALA A 94 7.44 6.08 4.48
N ARG A 95 8.22 7.12 4.81
CA ARG A 95 9.65 6.99 5.09
C ARG A 95 9.91 6.14 6.34
N ASP A 96 9.19 6.39 7.44
CA ASP A 96 9.34 5.66 8.70
C ASP A 96 9.03 4.16 8.50
N ARG A 97 8.00 3.83 7.70
CA ARG A 97 7.71 2.45 7.27
C ARG A 97 8.93 1.80 6.60
N LEU A 98 9.55 2.49 5.63
CA LEU A 98 10.74 2.00 4.91
C LEU A 98 11.95 1.86 5.84
N MET A 99 12.06 2.71 6.86
CA MET A 99 13.12 2.61 7.87
C MET A 99 12.94 1.39 8.80
N GLY A 100 11.77 0.73 8.76
CA GLY A 100 11.40 -0.35 9.67
C GLY A 100 10.90 0.18 11.02
N GLU A 101 10.67 1.49 11.12
CA GLU A 101 10.09 2.14 12.28
C GLU A 101 8.57 1.90 12.24
N ARG A 102 8.17 0.68 12.61
CA ARG A 102 6.77 0.45 12.99
C ARG A 102 6.54 1.22 14.28
N ARG A 103 6.03 2.44 14.17
CA ARG A 103 5.35 3.07 15.31
C ARG A 103 4.23 2.12 15.68
N PHE A 104 4.39 1.42 16.80
CA PHE A 104 3.28 0.75 17.45
C PHE A 104 2.21 1.83 17.66
N SER A 105 1.15 1.79 16.85
CA SER A 105 -0.12 2.41 17.23
C SER A 105 -0.63 1.58 18.41
N ALA A 106 -0.08 1.84 19.59
CA ALA A 106 -0.74 1.53 20.85
C ALA A 106 -1.85 2.58 21.01
N LEU A 107 -3.01 2.28 20.44
CA LEU A 107 -4.31 2.82 20.81
C LEU A 107 -5.32 1.69 20.66
#